data_AF-A0A919FFS0-F1
#
_entry.id   AF-A0A919FFS0-F1
#
_cell.length_a   1.000
_cell.length_b   1.000
_cell.length_c   1.000
_cell.angle_alpha   90.00
_cell.angle_beta   90.00
_cell.angle_gamma   90.00
#
_symmetry.space_group_name_H-M   'P 1'
#
loop_
_entity.id
_entity.type
_entity.pdbx_description
1 polymer ?
#
loop_
_entity_poly.entity_id
_entity_poly.type
_entity_poly.pdbx_seq_one_letter_code
_entity_poly.pdbx_strand_id
1 'polypeptide(L)'
;MGQDPQALRAELDELLRARQYATQRERRLGEAVRAVSLPDRDHGYAQPQQQPDPELLRRLDHARQLRESLGARCLELSEHLLAVEDRLRRQDQTAATAPAAPEPAPAPAPEPRRKRPTGARFGGAYEQEPAAPPAPTPPADALPAAAAPRATGARFGGGRTARPGTDAADAAGGPPPAGARADSDGPADGRPAPAPAPQPRTPAELAGLAERIAGLHRRGSAQESAALVAQAAVTLAPADVARLTALLRSGGPAGAAAYLARAVAHGAPGHAAGTLAELRRAALVTEAAELFHALWGYPAAVLPDLLAALEHSGQGADGQTLLWEWGSAPPADLAALAERLHAAGRTGDTRTLLRQAAARPGPEISALAGALDEPLAGALLRELVALRQPAELALVGAALAGDPGRYGTLLAALADGDPGRRRAGEAALRAAGLPTEQPAPRSRRSRR
;
A
#
# COMPACT_ATOMS: atom_id res chain seq x y z
N MET A 1 -3.09 -12.38 36.28
CA MET A 1 -2.38 -11.54 35.28
C MET A 1 -3.38 -11.18 34.20
N GLY A 2 -3.87 -9.94 34.17
CA GLY A 2 -4.74 -9.50 33.07
C GLY A 2 -3.92 -9.42 31.78
N GLN A 3 -4.42 -9.97 30.68
CA GLN A 3 -3.78 -9.76 29.38
C GLN A 3 -3.94 -8.29 28.96
N ASP A 4 -2.86 -7.72 28.42
CA ASP A 4 -2.82 -6.33 27.95
C ASP A 4 -3.67 -6.19 26.67
N PRO A 5 -4.69 -5.31 26.63
CA PRO A 5 -5.49 -5.08 25.42
C PRO A 5 -4.66 -4.62 24.22
N GLN A 6 -3.52 -3.94 24.44
CA GLN A 6 -2.60 -3.56 23.35
C GLN A 6 -1.96 -4.79 22.71
N ALA A 7 -1.54 -5.77 23.52
CA ALA A 7 -0.96 -7.01 23.02
C ALA A 7 -1.97 -7.83 22.20
N LEU A 8 -3.23 -7.90 22.66
CA LEU A 8 -4.31 -8.57 21.92
C LEU A 8 -4.60 -7.87 20.57
N ARG A 9 -4.57 -6.53 20.51
CA ARG A 9 -4.73 -5.81 19.24
C ARG A 9 -3.59 -6.09 18.27
N ALA A 10 -2.35 -6.10 18.75
CA ALA A 10 -1.19 -6.43 17.93
C ALA A 10 -1.27 -7.88 17.38
N GLU A 11 -1.67 -8.84 18.21
CA GLU A 11 -1.88 -10.24 17.79
C GLU A 11 -3.00 -10.35 16.74
N LEU A 12 -4.10 -9.61 16.91
CA LEU A 12 -5.18 -9.54 15.92
C LEU A 12 -4.68 -9.01 14.57
N ASP A 13 -3.92 -7.92 14.59
CA ASP A 13 -3.36 -7.33 13.37
C ASP A 13 -2.43 -8.30 12.65
N GLU A 14 -1.60 -9.05 13.39
CA GLU A 14 -0.73 -10.09 12.82
C GLU A 14 -1.54 -11.22 12.18
N LEU A 15 -2.59 -11.71 12.84
CA LEU A 15 -3.49 -12.74 12.30
C LEU A 15 -4.25 -12.26 11.06
N LEU A 16 -4.67 -10.99 11.02
CA LEU A 16 -5.32 -10.40 9.86
C LEU A 16 -4.38 -10.33 8.66
N ARG A 17 -3.11 -9.95 8.85
CA ARG A 17 -2.08 -10.01 7.79
C ARG A 17 -1.84 -11.45 7.32
N ALA A 18 -1.71 -12.40 8.24
CA ALA A 18 -1.53 -13.81 7.90
C ALA A 18 -2.72 -14.35 7.08
N ARG A 19 -3.95 -13.96 7.43
CA ARG A 19 -5.17 -14.33 6.70
C ARG A 19 -5.21 -13.72 5.29
N GLN A 20 -4.78 -12.48 5.13
CA GLN A 20 -4.65 -11.85 3.81
C GLN A 20 -3.66 -12.62 2.93
N TYR A 21 -2.49 -12.99 3.48
CA TYR A 21 -1.51 -13.81 2.76
C TYR A 21 -2.08 -15.18 2.37
N ALA A 22 -2.81 -15.86 3.26
CA ALA A 22 -3.48 -17.12 2.96
C ALA A 22 -4.51 -16.96 1.83
N THR A 23 -5.27 -15.85 1.83
CA THR A 23 -6.24 -15.54 0.76
C THR A 23 -5.58 -15.29 -0.58
N GLN A 24 -4.47 -14.54 -0.61
CA GLN A 24 -3.68 -14.34 -1.84
C GLN A 24 -3.09 -15.66 -2.35
N ARG A 25 -2.59 -16.50 -1.45
CA ARG A 25 -2.08 -17.84 -1.79
C ARG A 25 -3.18 -18.73 -2.38
N GLU A 26 -4.37 -18.74 -1.79
CA GLU A 26 -5.53 -19.47 -2.32
C GLU A 26 -5.87 -19.00 -3.75
N ARG A 27 -5.93 -17.68 -3.98
CA ARG A 27 -6.20 -17.12 -5.31
C ARG A 27 -5.19 -17.60 -6.35
N ARG A 28 -3.89 -17.47 -6.07
CA ARG A 28 -2.81 -17.93 -6.95
C ARG A 28 -2.90 -19.42 -7.29
N LEU A 29 -3.18 -20.26 -6.28
CA LEU A 29 -3.36 -21.70 -6.51
C LEU A 29 -4.63 -21.99 -7.32
N GLY A 30 -5.72 -21.28 -7.07
CA GLY A 30 -6.95 -21.41 -7.86
C GLY A 30 -6.78 -20.99 -9.32
N GLU A 31 -5.99 -19.95 -9.58
CA GLU A 31 -5.61 -19.54 -10.93
C GLU A 31 -4.74 -20.57 -11.63
N ALA A 32 -3.75 -21.14 -10.93
CA ALA A 32 -2.94 -22.22 -11.48
C ALA A 32 -3.78 -23.45 -11.85
N VAL A 33 -4.75 -23.84 -11.01
CA VAL A 33 -5.69 -24.95 -11.32
C VAL A 33 -6.53 -24.61 -12.55
N ARG A 34 -7.03 -23.37 -12.67
CA ARG A 34 -7.80 -22.92 -13.84
C ARG A 34 -6.96 -22.91 -15.12
N ALA A 35 -5.72 -22.43 -15.05
CA ALA A 35 -4.82 -22.34 -16.20
C ALA A 35 -4.55 -23.72 -16.82
N VAL A 36 -4.39 -24.76 -15.99
CA VAL A 36 -4.23 -26.15 -16.46
C VAL A 36 -5.52 -26.71 -17.07
N SER A 37 -6.68 -26.22 -16.62
CA SER A 37 -7.99 -26.73 -17.05
C SER A 37 -8.56 -26.03 -18.29
N LEU A 38 -7.99 -24.88 -18.68
CA LEU A 38 -8.46 -24.11 -19.84
C LEU A 38 -8.03 -24.82 -21.13
N PRO A 39 -8.98 -25.19 -22.01
CA PRO A 39 -8.63 -25.80 -23.29
C PRO A 39 -7.88 -24.80 -24.16
N ASP A 40 -6.74 -25.23 -24.70
CA ASP A 40 -5.93 -24.44 -25.62
C ASP A 40 -6.77 -24.13 -26.88
N ARG A 41 -7.22 -22.88 -27.01
CA ARG A 41 -8.17 -22.47 -28.05
C ARG A 41 -7.52 -22.32 -29.42
N ASP A 42 -6.19 -22.26 -29.49
CA ASP A 42 -5.48 -21.98 -30.73
C ASP A 42 -5.18 -23.23 -31.57
N HIS A 43 -5.45 -24.44 -31.07
CA HIS A 43 -5.17 -25.67 -31.80
C HIS A 43 -6.49 -26.40 -32.07
N GLY A 44 -6.95 -26.37 -33.34
CA GLY A 44 -8.24 -26.89 -33.82
C GLY A 44 -8.49 -28.40 -33.67
N TYR A 45 -7.71 -29.08 -32.83
CA TYR A 45 -7.97 -30.44 -32.39
C TYR A 45 -8.20 -30.41 -30.88
N ALA A 46 -9.40 -30.80 -30.44
CA ALA A 46 -9.75 -30.91 -29.04
C ALA A 46 -8.76 -31.83 -28.32
N GLN A 47 -7.75 -31.26 -27.66
CA GLN A 47 -6.91 -32.04 -26.76
C GLN A 47 -7.77 -32.49 -25.58
N PRO A 48 -7.60 -33.73 -25.10
CA PRO A 48 -8.26 -34.18 -23.89
C PRO A 48 -7.88 -33.26 -22.73
N GLN A 49 -8.89 -32.78 -22.00
CA GLN A 49 -8.69 -31.93 -20.82
C GLN A 49 -7.68 -32.61 -19.88
N GLN A 50 -6.52 -31.99 -19.70
CA GLN A 50 -5.53 -32.49 -18.75
C GLN A 50 -6.10 -32.30 -17.35
N GLN A 51 -6.17 -33.38 -16.58
CA GLN A 51 -6.55 -33.30 -15.18
C GLN A 51 -5.49 -32.47 -14.43
N PRO A 52 -5.91 -31.50 -13.59
CA PRO A 52 -4.97 -30.74 -12.78
C PRO A 52 -4.20 -31.67 -11.84
N ASP A 53 -2.92 -31.37 -11.66
CA ASP A 53 -2.02 -32.13 -10.77
C ASP A 53 -2.65 -32.31 -9.37
N PRO A 54 -2.78 -33.54 -8.85
CA PRO A 54 -3.33 -33.79 -7.53
C PRO A 54 -2.56 -33.08 -6.41
N GLU A 55 -1.26 -32.81 -6.57
CA GLU A 55 -0.51 -32.03 -5.60
C GLU A 55 -0.96 -30.57 -5.54
N LEU A 56 -1.26 -29.97 -6.69
CA LEU A 56 -1.76 -28.60 -6.78
C LEU A 56 -3.12 -28.46 -6.08
N LEU A 57 -4.01 -29.45 -6.27
CA LEU A 57 -5.30 -29.51 -5.58
C LEU A 57 -5.13 -29.61 -4.05
N ARG A 58 -4.24 -30.49 -3.57
CA ARG A 58 -3.92 -30.59 -2.12
C ARG A 58 -3.40 -29.27 -1.55
N ARG A 59 -2.54 -28.57 -2.29
CA ARG A 59 -2.02 -27.25 -1.87
C ARG A 59 -3.14 -26.20 -1.79
N LEU A 60 -4.08 -26.21 -2.74
CA LEU A 60 -5.23 -25.30 -2.74
C LEU A 60 -6.14 -25.55 -1.53
N ASP A 61 -6.45 -26.82 -1.23
CA ASP A 61 -7.28 -27.17 -0.08
C ASP A 61 -6.60 -26.82 1.24
N HIS A 62 -5.28 -27.04 1.37
CA HIS A 62 -4.53 -26.58 2.54
C HIS A 62 -4.56 -25.06 2.70
N ALA A 63 -4.48 -24.29 1.61
CA ALA A 63 -4.58 -22.83 1.68
C ALA A 63 -5.97 -22.36 2.14
N ARG A 64 -7.04 -23.04 1.70
CA ARG A 64 -8.42 -22.79 2.16
C ARG A 64 -8.58 -23.07 3.65
N GLN A 65 -8.11 -24.24 4.10
CA GLN A 65 -8.15 -24.63 5.51
C GLN A 65 -7.38 -23.64 6.39
N LEU A 66 -6.20 -23.19 5.95
CA LEU A 66 -5.42 -22.18 6.65
C LEU A 66 -6.15 -20.83 6.72
N ARG A 67 -6.78 -20.38 5.63
CA ARG A 67 -7.59 -19.15 5.63
C ARG A 67 -8.76 -19.25 6.60
N GLU A 68 -9.43 -20.40 6.65
CA GLU A 68 -10.57 -20.66 7.53
C GLU A 68 -10.16 -20.72 9.00
N SER A 69 -9.08 -21.42 9.33
CA SER A 69 -8.57 -21.51 10.70
C SER A 69 -8.07 -20.17 11.24
N LEU A 70 -7.35 -19.40 10.42
CA LEU A 70 -6.97 -18.02 10.76
C LEU A 70 -8.21 -17.13 10.93
N GLY A 71 -9.25 -17.34 10.12
CA GLY A 71 -10.53 -16.63 10.25
C GLY A 71 -11.22 -16.92 11.58
N ALA A 72 -11.29 -18.19 11.99
CA ALA A 72 -11.83 -18.60 13.28
C ALA A 72 -11.03 -17.99 14.44
N ARG A 73 -9.69 -18.02 14.35
CA ARG A 73 -8.83 -17.44 15.39
C ARG A 73 -8.99 -15.91 15.51
N CYS A 74 -9.13 -15.21 14.38
CA CYS A 74 -9.43 -13.77 14.39
C CYS A 74 -10.75 -13.48 15.13
N LEU A 75 -11.77 -14.31 14.93
CA LEU A 75 -13.07 -14.15 15.62
C LEU A 75 -12.92 -14.38 17.13
N GLU A 76 -12.30 -15.49 17.55
CA GLU A 76 -12.04 -15.77 18.97
C GLU A 76 -11.29 -14.62 19.65
N LEU A 77 -10.24 -14.10 19.00
CA LEU A 77 -9.42 -13.04 19.57
C LEU A 77 -10.17 -11.71 19.64
N SER A 78 -11.03 -11.43 18.66
CA SER A 78 -11.88 -10.24 18.66
C SER A 78 -12.93 -10.29 19.77
N GLU A 79 -13.55 -11.45 20.03
CA GLU A 79 -14.48 -11.66 21.14
C GLU A 79 -13.76 -11.51 22.49
N HIS A 80 -12.53 -12.02 22.59
CA HIS A 80 -11.73 -11.88 23.79
C HIS A 80 -11.35 -10.42 24.05
N LEU A 81 -10.90 -9.69 23.03
CA LEU A 81 -10.58 -8.28 23.13
C LEU A 81 -11.79 -7.47 23.60
N LEU A 82 -12.97 -7.73 23.02
CA LEU A 82 -14.23 -7.09 23.43
C LEU A 82 -14.56 -7.37 24.90
N ALA A 83 -14.40 -8.62 25.36
CA ALA A 83 -14.64 -8.99 26.75
C ALA A 83 -13.67 -8.31 27.74
N VAL A 84 -12.41 -8.11 27.33
CA VAL A 84 -11.41 -7.36 28.13
C VAL A 84 -11.76 -5.88 28.19
N GLU A 85 -12.09 -5.26 27.06
CA GLU A 85 -12.48 -3.85 27.00
C GLU A 85 -13.75 -3.55 27.82
N ASP A 86 -14.76 -4.43 27.75
CA ASP A 86 -15.97 -4.27 28.55
C ASP A 86 -15.70 -4.42 30.05
N ARG A 87 -14.75 -5.28 30.45
CA ARG A 87 -14.33 -5.41 31.85
C ARG A 87 -13.66 -4.12 32.34
N LEU A 88 -12.77 -3.54 31.53
CA LEU A 88 -12.10 -2.26 31.84
C LEU A 88 -13.13 -1.13 31.98
N ARG A 89 -14.10 -1.03 31.05
CA ARG A 89 -15.19 -0.04 31.15
C ARG A 89 -16.02 -0.19 32.43
N ARG A 90 -16.34 -1.43 32.84
CA ARG A 90 -17.07 -1.67 34.10
C ARG A 90 -16.24 -1.27 35.32
N GLN A 91 -14.94 -1.52 35.31
CA GLN A 91 -14.03 -1.11 36.39
C GLN A 91 -13.99 0.42 36.50
N ASP A 92 -13.84 1.13 35.38
CA ASP A 92 -13.86 2.60 35.35
C ASP A 92 -15.20 3.17 35.84
N GLN A 93 -16.32 2.55 35.44
CA GLN A 93 -17.65 2.94 35.93
C GLN A 93 -17.78 2.71 37.44
N THR A 94 -17.35 1.56 37.96
CA THR A 94 -17.39 1.30 39.41
C THR A 94 -16.51 2.26 40.20
N ALA A 95 -15.35 2.64 39.67
CA ALA A 95 -14.47 3.63 40.27
C ALA A 95 -15.09 5.04 40.28
N ALA A 96 -15.83 5.41 39.21
CA ALA A 96 -16.52 6.69 39.13
C ALA A 96 -17.77 6.77 40.02
N THR A 97 -18.49 5.67 40.21
CA THR A 97 -19.68 5.61 41.10
C THR A 97 -19.37 5.28 42.55
N ALA A 98 -18.12 4.94 42.88
CA ALA A 98 -17.71 4.75 44.25
C ALA A 98 -18.02 6.04 45.03
N PRO A 99 -18.87 5.99 46.08
CA PRO A 99 -19.22 7.18 46.83
C PRO A 99 -17.93 7.82 47.30
N ALA A 100 -17.76 9.12 46.98
CA ALA A 100 -16.65 9.91 47.45
C ALA A 100 -16.48 9.60 48.93
N ALA A 101 -15.31 9.03 49.29
CA ALA A 101 -15.02 8.66 50.66
C ALA A 101 -15.41 9.85 51.55
N PRO A 102 -16.14 9.62 52.66
CA PRO A 102 -16.61 10.70 53.51
C PRO A 102 -15.45 11.64 53.79
N GLU A 103 -15.64 12.89 53.40
CA GLU A 103 -14.66 13.96 53.53
C GLU A 103 -14.00 13.84 54.90
N PRO A 104 -12.66 13.68 54.99
CA PRO A 104 -12.01 13.48 56.26
C PRO A 104 -12.41 14.62 57.18
N ALA A 105 -12.99 14.26 58.34
CA ALA A 105 -13.52 15.21 59.30
C ALA A 105 -12.52 16.37 59.50
N PRO A 106 -13.00 17.62 59.53
CA PRO A 106 -12.13 18.80 59.61
C PRO A 106 -11.16 18.64 60.79
N ALA A 107 -9.87 18.59 60.48
CA ALA A 107 -8.82 18.51 61.48
C ALA A 107 -8.97 19.68 62.47
N PRO A 108 -8.78 19.45 63.78
CA PRO A 108 -8.88 20.51 64.78
C PRO A 108 -7.94 21.66 64.45
N ALA A 109 -8.45 22.88 64.63
CA ALA A 109 -7.79 24.13 64.28
C ALA A 109 -6.35 24.18 64.84
N PRO A 110 -5.35 24.56 64.01
CA PRO A 110 -3.99 24.71 64.48
C PRO A 110 -3.90 25.85 65.50
N GLU A 111 -3.33 25.54 66.67
CA GLU A 111 -3.07 26.52 67.73
C GLU A 111 -2.22 27.70 67.22
N PRO A 112 -2.47 28.92 67.73
CA PRO A 112 -1.77 30.13 67.30
C PRO A 112 -0.28 30.06 67.68
N ARG A 113 0.56 29.71 66.71
CA ARG A 113 2.02 29.78 66.84
C ARG A 113 2.45 31.24 67.03
N ARG A 114 2.96 31.53 68.23
CA ARG A 114 3.53 32.81 68.64
C ARG A 114 4.62 33.23 67.66
N LYS A 115 4.47 34.44 67.09
CA LYS A 115 5.51 35.13 66.32
C LYS A 115 6.73 35.37 67.21
N ARG A 116 7.87 34.76 66.86
CA ARG A 116 9.18 35.18 67.36
C ARG A 116 9.82 36.15 66.35
N PRO A 117 10.52 37.18 66.84
CA PRO A 117 11.00 38.28 66.02
C PRO A 117 12.21 37.88 65.17
N THR A 118 12.21 38.44 63.96
CA THR A 118 13.31 38.57 63.01
C THR A 118 14.58 39.10 63.66
N GLY A 119 15.67 38.32 63.54
CA GLY A 119 17.04 38.73 63.83
C GLY A 119 17.95 38.19 62.73
N ALA A 120 18.62 39.11 62.03
CA ALA A 120 19.53 38.87 60.93
C ALA A 120 20.74 37.99 61.32
N ARG A 121 21.27 37.21 60.36
CA ARG A 121 22.68 37.24 59.90
C ARG A 121 23.05 35.97 59.12
N PHE A 122 23.67 36.20 57.96
CA PHE A 122 24.88 35.55 57.41
C PHE A 122 25.08 34.03 57.50
N GLY A 123 25.47 33.47 56.35
CA GLY A 123 26.47 32.39 56.30
C GLY A 123 25.95 31.16 55.57
N GLY A 124 26.59 30.83 54.45
CA GLY A 124 26.20 29.72 53.59
C GLY A 124 26.69 28.37 54.09
N ALA A 125 26.22 27.33 53.42
CA ALA A 125 26.95 26.10 53.14
C ALA A 125 26.10 25.29 52.16
N TYR A 126 26.70 24.94 51.03
CA TYR A 126 26.19 23.93 50.12
C TYR A 126 26.31 22.58 50.83
N GLU A 127 25.20 21.88 51.07
CA GLU A 127 25.25 20.47 51.43
C GLU A 127 25.09 19.62 50.17
N GLN A 128 26.16 18.86 49.94
CA GLN A 128 26.39 17.82 48.96
C GLN A 128 25.34 16.72 49.03
N GLU A 129 24.78 16.41 47.88
CA GLU A 129 23.99 15.21 47.62
C GLU A 129 24.93 13.99 47.52
N PRO A 130 24.63 12.86 48.20
CA PRO A 130 25.52 11.71 48.24
C PRO A 130 25.54 10.93 46.92
N ALA A 131 26.76 10.71 46.42
CA ALA A 131 27.07 9.99 45.19
C ALA A 131 26.59 8.53 45.21
N ALA A 132 25.99 8.12 44.09
CA ALA A 132 25.66 6.73 43.78
C ALA A 132 26.93 5.86 43.58
N PRO A 133 26.89 4.57 43.95
CA PRO A 133 28.04 3.67 43.77
C PRO A 133 28.34 3.37 42.29
N PRO A 134 29.61 3.18 41.91
CA PRO A 134 30.02 2.98 40.53
C PRO A 134 29.61 1.60 40.00
N ALA A 135 29.11 1.58 38.76
CA ALA A 135 28.83 0.37 37.99
C ALA A 135 30.13 -0.39 37.64
N PRO A 136 30.08 -1.73 37.57
CA PRO A 136 31.25 -2.56 37.23
C PRO A 136 31.67 -2.38 35.77
N THR A 137 32.97 -2.21 35.57
CA THR A 137 33.66 -2.17 34.27
C THR A 137 33.48 -3.47 33.47
N PRO A 138 33.16 -3.41 32.16
CA PRO A 138 33.19 -4.58 31.28
C PRO A 138 34.63 -4.99 30.95
N PRO A 139 34.89 -6.28 30.68
CA PRO A 139 36.21 -6.79 30.34
C PRO A 139 36.69 -6.28 28.97
N ALA A 140 37.97 -5.94 28.91
CA ALA A 140 38.68 -5.56 27.70
C ALA A 140 38.91 -6.80 26.83
N ASP A 141 38.07 -6.99 25.81
CA ASP A 141 38.38 -7.68 24.55
C ASP A 141 37.15 -7.55 23.62
N ALA A 142 37.04 -6.41 22.94
CA ALA A 142 36.09 -6.24 21.83
C ALA A 142 36.69 -5.33 20.76
N LEU A 143 36.83 -5.89 19.56
CA LEU A 143 37.30 -5.24 18.32
C LEU A 143 36.40 -4.05 17.93
N PRO A 144 36.93 -3.03 17.21
CA PRO A 144 36.20 -1.80 16.94
C PRO A 144 35.07 -2.01 15.92
N ALA A 145 33.83 -1.77 16.34
CA ALA A 145 32.69 -1.63 15.46
C ALA A 145 32.76 -0.29 14.69
N ALA A 146 32.76 -0.40 13.36
CA ALA A 146 32.81 0.73 12.44
C ALA A 146 31.61 1.68 12.63
N ALA A 147 31.92 2.98 12.66
CA ALA A 147 30.96 4.07 12.75
C ALA A 147 29.97 4.05 11.58
N ALA A 148 28.67 3.99 11.89
CA ALA A 148 27.60 4.21 10.93
C ALA A 148 27.52 5.70 10.54
N PRO A 149 27.45 6.06 9.24
CA PRO A 149 27.27 7.44 8.82
C PRO A 149 25.84 7.93 9.07
N ARG A 150 25.74 9.17 9.56
CA ARG A 150 24.50 9.91 9.74
C ARG A 150 23.90 10.24 8.37
N ALA A 151 22.67 9.79 8.12
CA ALA A 151 21.90 10.14 6.94
C ALA A 151 21.45 11.61 7.01
N THR A 152 22.08 12.46 6.21
CA THR A 152 21.61 13.83 5.92
C THR A 152 20.51 13.78 4.85
N GLY A 153 19.42 14.50 5.12
CA GLY A 153 18.19 14.47 4.34
C GLY A 153 18.36 14.85 2.86
N ALA A 154 17.65 14.09 2.02
CA ALA A 154 17.46 14.36 0.62
C ALA A 154 16.70 15.69 0.42
N ARG A 155 17.33 16.65 -0.24
CA ARG A 155 16.67 17.81 -0.86
C ARG A 155 16.26 17.41 -2.28
N PHE A 156 14.97 17.22 -2.52
CA PHE A 156 14.41 17.18 -3.87
C PHE A 156 14.35 18.61 -4.42
N GLY A 157 15.25 18.93 -5.35
CA GLY A 157 15.23 20.17 -6.11
C GLY A 157 14.30 20.05 -7.31
N GLY A 158 13.30 20.94 -7.36
CA GLY A 158 12.37 21.09 -8.48
C GLY A 158 13.05 21.67 -9.73
N GLY A 159 12.38 21.48 -10.86
CA GLY A 159 12.93 21.65 -12.20
C GLY A 159 13.10 23.09 -12.68
N ARG A 160 13.91 23.22 -13.73
CA ARG A 160 13.80 24.29 -14.73
C ARG A 160 13.71 23.63 -16.10
N THR A 161 12.55 23.73 -16.72
CA THR A 161 12.36 23.47 -18.15
C THR A 161 12.93 24.66 -18.91
N ALA A 162 14.01 24.41 -19.67
CA ALA A 162 14.54 25.38 -20.61
C ALA A 162 13.66 25.37 -21.87
N ARG A 163 13.08 26.54 -22.19
CA ARG A 163 12.51 26.90 -23.49
C ARG A 163 13.59 26.78 -24.58
N PRO A 164 13.31 26.19 -25.75
CA PRO A 164 14.07 26.49 -26.95
C PRO A 164 13.60 27.84 -27.51
N GLY A 165 14.58 28.68 -27.81
CA GLY A 165 14.40 30.00 -28.40
C GLY A 165 13.91 29.94 -29.83
N THR A 166 13.13 30.96 -30.15
CA THR A 166 12.74 31.44 -31.46
C THR A 166 13.94 31.95 -32.24
N ASP A 167 14.16 31.45 -33.44
CA ASP A 167 14.83 32.20 -34.50
C ASP A 167 13.91 32.27 -35.72
N ALA A 168 13.64 33.50 -36.12
CA ALA A 168 12.87 33.89 -37.28
C ALA A 168 13.82 34.11 -38.47
N ALA A 169 13.41 33.68 -39.66
CA ALA A 169 13.68 34.36 -40.92
C ALA A 169 12.78 33.80 -42.05
N ASP A 170 11.89 34.68 -42.53
CA ASP A 170 11.46 34.90 -43.91
C ASP A 170 11.19 33.72 -44.86
N ALA A 171 9.93 33.58 -45.28
CA ALA A 171 9.56 33.65 -46.70
C ALA A 171 8.04 33.73 -46.91
N ALA A 172 7.64 34.75 -47.68
CA ALA A 172 6.53 34.82 -48.63
C ALA A 172 5.07 34.61 -48.16
N GLY A 173 4.29 35.68 -48.36
CA GLY A 173 2.85 35.72 -48.12
C GLY A 173 1.99 35.00 -49.16
N GLY A 174 0.77 34.70 -48.74
CA GLY A 174 -0.39 34.39 -49.56
C GLY A 174 -1.65 34.49 -48.68
N PRO A 175 -2.70 35.23 -49.07
CA PRO A 175 -3.91 35.36 -48.25
C PRO A 175 -4.74 34.06 -48.28
N PRO A 176 -5.39 33.67 -47.16
CA PRO A 176 -6.25 32.49 -47.15
C PRO A 176 -7.62 32.80 -47.79
N PRO A 177 -8.22 31.85 -48.54
CA PRO A 177 -9.59 31.99 -49.00
C PRO A 177 -10.58 31.75 -47.86
N ALA A 178 -11.64 32.55 -47.85
CA ALA A 178 -12.81 32.36 -47.03
C ALA A 178 -13.64 31.18 -47.52
N GLY A 179 -14.10 30.33 -46.59
CA GLY A 179 -15.22 29.43 -46.81
C GLY A 179 -14.94 27.96 -46.52
N ALA A 180 -15.25 27.53 -45.30
CA ALA A 180 -15.73 26.18 -45.01
C ALA A 180 -16.37 26.16 -43.61
N ARG A 181 -17.66 26.48 -43.55
CA ARG A 181 -18.52 26.02 -42.45
C ARG A 181 -18.73 24.53 -42.70
N ALA A 182 -18.10 23.69 -41.89
CA ALA A 182 -18.40 22.27 -41.82
C ALA A 182 -19.36 22.09 -40.65
N ASP A 183 -20.61 21.80 -40.99
CA ASP A 183 -21.62 21.26 -40.09
C ASP A 183 -21.13 19.92 -39.54
N SER A 184 -20.91 19.85 -38.23
CA SER A 184 -20.56 18.62 -37.52
C SER A 184 -21.75 18.15 -36.69
N ASP A 185 -22.79 17.67 -37.38
CA ASP A 185 -23.79 16.77 -36.79
C ASP A 185 -23.27 15.33 -36.88
N GLY A 186 -22.44 14.94 -35.91
CA GLY A 186 -22.06 13.55 -35.67
C GLY A 186 -22.98 12.92 -34.61
N PRO A 187 -23.33 11.62 -34.73
CA PRO A 187 -24.28 10.97 -33.84
C PRO A 187 -23.72 10.91 -32.42
N ALA A 188 -24.52 11.34 -31.45
CA ALA A 188 -24.19 11.33 -30.04
C ALA A 188 -23.76 9.92 -29.60
N ASP A 189 -22.48 9.78 -29.26
CA ASP A 189 -21.98 8.67 -28.46
C ASP A 189 -22.88 8.54 -27.23
N GLY A 190 -23.55 7.40 -27.09
CA GLY A 190 -24.45 7.04 -25.99
C GLY A 190 -23.73 6.85 -24.66
N ARG A 191 -22.81 7.76 -24.31
CA ARG A 191 -22.17 7.81 -23.01
C ARG A 191 -23.25 8.28 -22.02
N PRO A 192 -23.66 7.43 -21.06
CA PRO A 192 -24.67 7.81 -20.08
C PRO A 192 -24.21 9.10 -19.41
N ALA A 193 -25.12 10.07 -19.32
CA ALA A 193 -24.85 11.35 -18.66
C ALA A 193 -24.26 11.10 -17.27
N PRO A 194 -23.20 11.82 -16.87
CA PRO A 194 -22.56 11.62 -15.59
C PRO A 194 -23.61 11.75 -14.49
N ALA A 195 -23.68 10.75 -13.60
CA ALA A 195 -24.60 10.78 -12.47
C ALA A 195 -24.40 12.09 -11.69
N PRO A 196 -25.48 12.77 -11.25
CA PRO A 196 -25.38 14.02 -10.54
C PRO A 196 -24.49 13.84 -9.31
N ALA A 197 -23.55 14.77 -9.11
CA ALA A 197 -22.67 14.75 -7.95
C ALA A 197 -23.50 14.72 -6.66
N PRO A 198 -23.12 13.92 -5.66
CA PRO A 198 -23.86 13.82 -4.41
C PRO A 198 -23.94 15.21 -3.76
N GLN A 199 -25.17 15.65 -3.46
CA GLN A 199 -25.39 16.94 -2.81
C GLN A 199 -24.81 16.92 -1.38
N PRO A 200 -24.16 18.02 -0.94
CA PRO A 200 -23.60 18.09 0.40
C PRO A 200 -24.72 18.01 1.43
N ARG A 201 -24.53 17.16 2.44
CA ARG A 201 -25.46 17.01 3.57
C ARG A 201 -25.31 18.16 4.54
N THR A 202 -26.43 18.54 5.14
CA THR A 202 -26.44 19.53 6.22
C THR A 202 -25.77 18.96 7.48
N PRO A 203 -25.18 19.80 8.35
CA PRO A 203 -24.59 19.35 9.61
C PRO A 203 -25.59 18.59 10.50
N ALA A 204 -26.87 18.97 10.49
CA ALA A 204 -27.92 18.32 11.26
C ALA A 204 -28.21 16.89 10.77
N GLU A 205 -28.20 16.66 9.45
CA GLU A 205 -28.35 15.32 8.88
C GLU A 205 -27.18 14.40 9.27
N LEU A 206 -25.95 14.92 9.26
CA LEU A 206 -24.77 14.16 9.64
C LEU A 206 -24.76 13.83 11.14
N ALA A 207 -25.18 14.77 12.00
CA ALA A 207 -25.35 14.54 13.43
C ALA A 207 -26.41 13.46 13.70
N GLY A 208 -27.57 13.55 13.05
CA GLY A 208 -28.63 12.55 13.17
C GLY A 208 -28.19 11.16 12.68
N LEU A 209 -27.36 11.09 11.62
CA LEU A 209 -26.78 9.83 11.15
C LEU A 209 -25.80 9.23 12.18
N ALA A 210 -24.92 10.05 12.77
CA ALA A 210 -24.00 9.61 13.82
C ALA A 210 -24.74 9.08 15.06
N GLU A 211 -25.78 9.80 15.50
CA GLU A 211 -26.66 9.37 16.61
C GLU A 211 -27.37 8.06 16.29
N ARG A 212 -27.85 7.87 15.06
CA ARG A 212 -28.50 6.64 14.62
C ARG A 212 -27.54 5.46 14.68
N ILE A 213 -26.31 5.62 14.18
CA ILE A 213 -25.24 4.61 14.25
C ILE A 213 -24.97 4.24 15.71
N ALA A 214 -24.75 5.24 16.57
CA ALA A 214 -24.48 5.02 17.99
C ALA A 214 -25.67 4.36 18.72
N GLY A 215 -26.90 4.72 18.37
CA GLY A 215 -28.12 4.14 18.92
C GLY A 215 -28.31 2.67 18.53
N LEU A 216 -28.01 2.30 17.29
CA LEU A 216 -28.03 0.89 16.85
C LEU A 216 -27.01 0.05 17.63
N HIS A 217 -25.79 0.56 17.77
CA HIS A 217 -24.74 -0.13 18.52
C HIS A 217 -25.10 -0.32 20.00
N ARG A 218 -25.65 0.71 20.68
CA ARG A 218 -26.09 0.61 22.09
C ARG A 218 -27.20 -0.41 22.32
N ARG A 219 -28.03 -0.69 21.30
CA ARG A 219 -29.07 -1.72 21.36
C ARG A 219 -28.55 -3.14 21.06
N GLY A 220 -27.26 -3.30 20.80
CA GLY A 220 -26.64 -4.58 20.43
C GLY A 220 -26.75 -4.92 18.93
N SER A 221 -27.31 -4.03 18.10
CA SER A 221 -27.43 -4.21 16.64
C SER A 221 -26.13 -3.85 15.90
N ALA A 222 -25.01 -4.48 16.28
CA ALA A 222 -23.68 -4.14 15.77
C ALA A 222 -23.55 -4.32 14.24
N GLN A 223 -24.18 -5.37 13.69
CA GLN A 223 -24.17 -5.63 12.25
C GLN A 223 -24.90 -4.55 11.45
N GLU A 224 -26.09 -4.13 11.91
CA GLU A 224 -26.85 -3.05 11.27
C GLU A 224 -26.11 -1.71 11.36
N SER A 225 -25.48 -1.44 12.50
CA SER A 225 -24.62 -0.27 12.68
C SER A 225 -23.46 -0.27 11.69
N ALA A 226 -22.79 -1.42 11.51
CA ALA A 226 -21.70 -1.55 10.55
C ALA A 226 -22.19 -1.40 9.10
N ALA A 227 -23.32 -2.02 8.74
CA ALA A 227 -23.91 -1.88 7.41
C ALA A 227 -24.23 -0.41 7.08
N LEU A 228 -24.78 0.34 8.05
CA LEU A 228 -25.07 1.76 7.87
C LEU A 228 -23.80 2.60 7.68
N VAL A 229 -22.74 2.30 8.44
CA VAL A 229 -21.42 2.96 8.27
C VAL A 229 -20.83 2.66 6.89
N ALA A 230 -20.86 1.40 6.44
CA ALA A 230 -20.35 1.01 5.13
C ALA A 230 -21.14 1.68 3.99
N GLN A 231 -22.46 1.79 4.12
CA GLN A 231 -23.29 2.52 3.16
C GLN A 231 -22.94 4.02 3.14
N ALA A 232 -22.79 4.65 4.32
CA ALA A 232 -22.40 6.05 4.41
C ALA A 232 -21.03 6.31 3.75
N ALA A 233 -20.10 5.38 3.91
CA ALA A 233 -18.75 5.47 3.34
C ALA A 233 -18.73 5.64 1.81
N VAL A 234 -19.68 5.03 1.10
CA VAL A 234 -19.72 5.04 -0.38
C VAL A 234 -20.76 5.98 -0.98
N THR A 235 -21.72 6.45 -0.18
CA THR A 235 -22.84 7.29 -0.66
C THR A 235 -22.70 8.77 -0.33
N LEU A 236 -21.98 9.11 0.74
CA LEU A 236 -21.75 10.50 1.12
C LEU A 236 -20.66 11.13 0.27
N ALA A 237 -20.69 12.46 0.12
CA ALA A 237 -19.57 13.19 -0.47
C ALA A 237 -18.32 13.10 0.43
N PRO A 238 -17.09 13.18 -0.12
CA PRO A 238 -15.86 13.09 0.65
C PRO A 238 -15.78 13.99 1.90
N ALA A 239 -16.22 15.24 1.77
CA ALA A 239 -16.21 16.19 2.89
C ALA A 239 -17.21 15.81 4.00
N ASP A 240 -18.33 15.19 3.62
CA ASP A 240 -19.34 14.71 4.55
C ASP A 240 -18.89 13.43 5.25
N VAL A 241 -18.14 12.56 4.57
CA VAL A 241 -17.47 11.43 5.21
C VAL A 241 -16.50 11.92 6.27
N ALA A 242 -15.64 12.91 5.97
CA ALA A 242 -14.70 13.44 6.96
C ALA A 242 -15.43 14.09 8.17
N ARG A 243 -16.53 14.82 7.94
CA ARG A 243 -17.38 15.37 9.00
C ARG A 243 -18.02 14.28 9.85
N LEU A 244 -18.58 13.25 9.23
CA LEU A 244 -19.18 12.11 9.94
C LEU A 244 -18.12 11.35 10.75
N THR A 245 -16.92 11.15 10.19
CA THR A 245 -15.78 10.55 10.90
C THR A 245 -15.42 11.33 12.16
N ALA A 246 -15.37 12.66 12.10
CA ALA A 246 -15.13 13.51 13.27
C ALA A 246 -16.21 13.35 14.36
N LEU A 247 -17.49 13.28 13.97
CA LEU A 247 -18.61 13.05 14.88
C LEU A 247 -18.55 11.66 15.53
N LEU A 248 -18.25 10.62 14.75
CA LEU A 248 -18.11 9.26 15.24
C LEU A 248 -16.90 9.10 16.15
N ARG A 249 -15.82 9.87 15.91
CA ARG A 249 -14.65 9.88 16.79
C ARG A 249 -14.94 10.51 18.15
N SER A 250 -15.76 11.57 18.21
CA SER A 250 -16.04 12.29 19.46
C SER A 250 -17.17 11.67 20.30
N GLY A 251 -18.14 11.00 19.67
CA GLY A 251 -19.30 10.46 20.38
C GLY A 251 -19.88 9.16 19.81
N GLY A 252 -19.22 8.54 18.83
CA GLY A 252 -19.65 7.29 18.22
C GLY A 252 -19.15 6.04 18.96
N PRO A 253 -19.59 4.84 18.51
CA PRO A 253 -19.06 3.58 19.00
C PRO A 253 -17.55 3.47 18.77
N ALA A 254 -16.85 2.79 19.69
CA ALA A 254 -15.43 2.53 19.54
C ALA A 254 -15.13 1.85 18.18
N GLY A 255 -14.15 2.40 17.45
CA GLY A 255 -13.75 1.89 16.14
C GLY A 255 -14.67 2.27 14.97
N ALA A 256 -15.82 2.90 15.19
CA ALA A 256 -16.73 3.26 14.09
C ALA A 256 -16.11 4.27 13.11
N ALA A 257 -15.34 5.25 13.60
CA ALA A 257 -14.62 6.21 12.78
C ALA A 257 -13.55 5.55 11.89
N ALA A 258 -12.74 4.64 12.47
CA ALA A 258 -11.74 3.87 11.73
C ALA A 258 -12.40 2.92 10.70
N TYR A 259 -13.51 2.27 11.08
CA TYR A 259 -14.26 1.42 10.17
C TYR A 259 -14.87 2.21 9.00
N LEU A 260 -15.44 3.39 9.27
CA LEU A 260 -15.93 4.30 8.22
C LEU A 260 -14.80 4.66 7.25
N ALA A 261 -13.64 5.07 7.77
CA ALA A 261 -12.49 5.43 6.95
C ALA A 261 -12.02 4.26 6.07
N ARG A 262 -11.88 3.05 6.61
CA ARG A 262 -11.51 1.86 5.82
C ARG A 262 -12.57 1.50 4.79
N ALA A 263 -13.86 1.61 5.13
CA ALA A 263 -14.95 1.23 4.24
C ALA A 263 -15.01 2.09 2.96
N VAL A 264 -14.48 3.31 3.00
CA VAL A 264 -14.35 4.18 1.82
C VAL A 264 -13.53 3.53 0.70
N ALA A 265 -12.57 2.67 1.06
CA ALA A 265 -11.76 1.91 0.10
C ALA A 265 -12.61 0.98 -0.80
N HIS A 266 -13.84 0.62 -0.40
CA HIS A 266 -14.74 -0.17 -1.24
C HIS A 266 -15.49 0.66 -2.30
N GLY A 267 -15.37 1.99 -2.25
CA GLY A 267 -15.98 2.90 -3.21
C GLY A 267 -15.16 3.12 -4.48
N ALA A 268 -15.53 4.14 -5.25
CA ALA A 268 -14.79 4.55 -6.45
C ALA A 268 -13.44 5.19 -6.08
N PRO A 269 -12.40 5.08 -6.93
CA PRO A 269 -11.05 5.60 -6.63
C PRO A 269 -11.03 7.11 -6.38
N GLY A 270 -11.80 7.87 -7.17
CA GLY A 270 -11.96 9.32 -7.00
C GLY A 270 -12.55 9.70 -5.64
N HIS A 271 -13.52 8.91 -5.17
CA HIS A 271 -14.14 9.11 -3.86
C HIS A 271 -13.17 8.81 -2.71
N ALA A 272 -12.37 7.75 -2.84
CA ALA A 272 -11.37 7.39 -1.85
C ALA A 272 -10.23 8.42 -1.76
N ALA A 273 -9.68 8.86 -2.90
CA ALA A 273 -8.65 9.89 -2.94
C ALA A 273 -9.16 11.23 -2.38
N GLY A 274 -10.36 11.65 -2.77
CA GLY A 274 -11.01 12.85 -2.24
C GLY A 274 -11.20 12.76 -0.72
N THR A 275 -11.68 11.62 -0.22
CA THR A 275 -11.91 11.43 1.22
C THR A 275 -10.60 11.44 2.00
N LEU A 276 -9.54 10.84 1.47
CA LEU A 276 -8.20 10.90 2.09
C LEU A 276 -7.71 12.34 2.23
N ALA A 277 -7.90 13.17 1.20
CA ALA A 277 -7.54 14.59 1.25
C ALA A 277 -8.37 15.36 2.29
N GLU A 278 -9.68 15.11 2.38
CA GLU A 278 -10.57 15.73 3.38
C GLU A 278 -10.21 15.33 4.81
N LEU A 279 -9.95 14.04 5.07
CA LEU A 279 -9.52 13.55 6.38
C LEU A 279 -8.23 14.23 6.84
N ARG A 280 -7.25 14.39 5.94
CA ARG A 280 -5.99 15.09 6.24
C ARG A 280 -6.20 16.58 6.50
N ARG A 281 -7.05 17.24 5.72
CA ARG A 281 -7.38 18.66 5.92
C ARG A 281 -8.06 18.90 7.27
N ALA A 282 -8.88 17.95 7.71
CA ALA A 282 -9.53 17.96 9.02
C ALA A 282 -8.63 17.49 10.17
N ALA A 283 -7.33 17.20 9.93
CA ALA A 283 -6.38 16.66 10.91
C ALA A 283 -6.82 15.34 11.57
N LEU A 284 -7.61 14.52 10.85
CA LEU A 284 -8.00 13.16 11.25
C LEU A 284 -6.91 12.16 10.82
N VAL A 285 -5.74 12.28 11.45
CA VAL A 285 -4.50 11.58 11.02
C VAL A 285 -4.64 10.06 11.10
N THR A 286 -5.22 9.53 12.18
CA THR A 286 -5.40 8.09 12.37
C THR A 286 -6.34 7.52 11.31
N GLU A 287 -7.47 8.17 11.07
CA GLU A 287 -8.46 7.72 10.09
C GLU A 287 -7.94 7.86 8.64
N ALA A 288 -7.15 8.90 8.36
CA ALA A 288 -6.47 9.02 7.08
C ALA A 288 -5.46 7.87 6.86
N ALA A 289 -4.72 7.47 7.89
CA ALA A 289 -3.81 6.32 7.83
C ALA A 289 -4.57 5.01 7.62
N GLU A 290 -5.68 4.79 8.32
CA GLU A 290 -6.56 3.63 8.16
C GLU A 290 -7.10 3.51 6.72
N LEU A 291 -7.59 4.61 6.15
CA LEU A 291 -8.01 4.64 4.75
C LEU A 291 -6.83 4.32 3.83
N PHE A 292 -5.67 4.98 4.00
CA PHE A 292 -4.50 4.73 3.17
C PHE A 292 -4.06 3.26 3.18
N HIS A 293 -4.01 2.63 4.36
CA HIS A 293 -3.69 1.20 4.46
C HIS A 293 -4.73 0.30 3.78
N ALA A 294 -6.01 0.66 3.82
CA ALA A 294 -7.04 -0.07 3.10
C ALA A 294 -6.87 0.01 1.57
N LEU A 295 -6.26 1.08 1.03
CA LEU A 295 -5.99 1.22 -0.40
C LEU A 295 -4.98 0.18 -0.91
N TRP A 296 -4.13 -0.41 -0.06
CA TRP A 296 -3.24 -1.51 -0.45
C TRP A 296 -3.99 -2.73 -0.99
N GLY A 297 -5.24 -2.92 -0.58
CA GLY A 297 -6.08 -4.02 -1.04
C GLY A 297 -6.75 -3.82 -2.41
N TYR A 298 -6.54 -2.67 -3.07
CA TYR A 298 -7.16 -2.40 -4.37
C TYR A 298 -6.69 -3.41 -5.43
N PRO A 299 -7.55 -3.85 -6.35
CA PRO A 299 -7.12 -4.71 -7.45
C PRO A 299 -6.28 -3.92 -8.46
N ALA A 300 -5.26 -4.56 -9.04
CA ALA A 300 -4.36 -3.96 -10.04
C ALA A 300 -5.08 -3.22 -11.19
N ALA A 301 -6.26 -3.71 -11.58
CA ALA A 301 -7.10 -3.10 -12.63
C ALA A 301 -7.59 -1.67 -12.29
N VAL A 302 -7.67 -1.31 -11.01
CA VAL A 302 -8.24 -0.04 -10.54
C VAL A 302 -7.13 0.95 -10.11
N LEU A 303 -5.89 0.47 -9.95
CA LEU A 303 -4.77 1.28 -9.50
C LEU A 303 -4.46 2.50 -10.40
N PRO A 304 -4.48 2.40 -11.75
CA PRO A 304 -4.20 3.57 -12.60
C PRO A 304 -5.16 4.75 -12.33
N ASP A 305 -6.45 4.46 -12.14
CA ASP A 305 -7.49 5.45 -11.84
C ASP A 305 -7.31 6.02 -10.43
N LEU A 306 -6.95 5.17 -9.45
CA LEU A 306 -6.65 5.62 -8.09
C LEU A 306 -5.44 6.55 -8.06
N LEU A 307 -4.36 6.21 -8.74
CA LEU A 307 -3.16 7.06 -8.80
C LEU A 307 -3.48 8.41 -9.44
N ALA A 308 -4.28 8.41 -10.52
CA ALA A 308 -4.71 9.65 -11.14
C ALA A 308 -5.56 10.47 -10.17
N ALA A 309 -6.52 9.85 -9.48
CA ALA A 309 -7.34 10.53 -8.48
C ALA A 309 -6.52 11.13 -7.34
N LEU A 310 -5.53 10.38 -6.82
CA LEU A 310 -4.61 10.86 -5.78
C LEU A 310 -3.82 12.07 -6.24
N GLU A 311 -3.28 12.06 -7.46
CA GLU A 311 -2.58 13.21 -8.05
C GLU A 311 -3.49 14.44 -8.15
N HIS A 312 -4.72 14.26 -8.67
CA HIS A 312 -5.70 15.34 -8.79
C HIS A 312 -6.12 15.91 -7.42
N SER A 313 -6.12 15.09 -6.37
CA SER A 313 -6.41 15.54 -5.00
C SER A 313 -5.19 16.07 -4.24
N GLY A 314 -4.01 16.18 -4.86
CA GLY A 314 -2.78 16.66 -4.22
C GLY A 314 -2.05 15.61 -3.36
N GLN A 315 -2.42 14.34 -3.49
CA GLN A 315 -1.94 13.19 -2.72
C GLN A 315 -0.91 12.35 -3.51
N GLY A 316 -0.18 12.96 -4.45
CA GLY A 316 0.74 12.22 -5.34
C GLY A 316 1.85 11.44 -4.61
N ALA A 317 2.29 11.92 -3.44
CA ALA A 317 3.27 11.21 -2.61
C ALA A 317 2.71 9.85 -2.11
N ASP A 318 1.43 9.80 -1.75
CA ASP A 318 0.76 8.56 -1.35
C ASP A 318 0.68 7.58 -2.52
N GLY A 319 0.42 8.09 -3.73
CA GLY A 319 0.43 7.28 -4.95
C GLY A 319 1.78 6.61 -5.20
N GLN A 320 2.89 7.34 -4.98
CA GLN A 320 4.24 6.78 -5.08
C GLN A 320 4.51 5.74 -3.98
N THR A 321 4.04 5.95 -2.76
CA THR A 321 4.10 4.93 -1.70
C THR A 321 3.30 3.68 -2.09
N LEU A 322 2.10 3.82 -2.65
CA LEU A 322 1.31 2.68 -3.13
C LEU A 322 2.06 1.88 -4.20
N LEU A 323 2.66 2.56 -5.19
CA LEU A 323 3.46 1.89 -6.22
C LEU A 323 4.66 1.16 -5.64
N TRP A 324 5.31 1.75 -4.62
CA TRP A 324 6.42 1.10 -3.93
C TRP A 324 5.98 -0.20 -3.25
N GLU A 325 4.85 -0.18 -2.54
CA GLU A 325 4.30 -1.39 -1.91
C GLU A 325 3.95 -2.45 -2.97
N TRP A 326 3.34 -2.03 -4.08
CA TRP A 326 3.02 -2.90 -5.21
C TRP A 326 4.24 -3.51 -5.90
N GLY A 327 5.41 -2.87 -5.81
CA GLY A 327 6.66 -3.44 -6.30
C GLY A 327 7.07 -4.74 -5.56
N SER A 328 6.50 -4.99 -4.38
CA SER A 328 6.68 -6.24 -3.61
C SER A 328 5.60 -7.30 -3.91
N ALA A 329 4.64 -7.02 -4.79
CA ALA A 329 3.57 -7.95 -5.13
C ALA A 329 4.11 -9.24 -5.82
N PRO A 330 3.36 -10.35 -5.79
CA PRO A 330 3.70 -11.54 -6.57
C PRO A 330 3.92 -11.22 -8.06
N PRO A 331 4.80 -11.95 -8.77
CA PRO A 331 5.15 -11.63 -10.16
C PRO A 331 3.96 -11.46 -11.12
N ALA A 332 2.94 -12.32 -11.00
CA ALA A 332 1.74 -12.23 -11.85
C ALA A 332 0.92 -10.96 -11.56
N ASP A 333 0.75 -10.59 -10.29
CA ASP A 333 0.02 -9.38 -9.89
C ASP A 333 0.78 -8.11 -10.31
N LEU A 334 2.11 -8.13 -10.19
CA LEU A 334 2.97 -7.03 -10.63
C LEU A 334 2.94 -6.89 -12.16
N ALA A 335 2.99 -7.99 -12.91
CA ALA A 335 2.85 -7.98 -14.37
C ALA A 335 1.51 -7.36 -14.80
N ALA A 336 0.41 -7.82 -14.18
CA ALA A 336 -0.92 -7.29 -14.44
C ALA A 336 -1.00 -5.78 -14.14
N LEU A 337 -0.38 -5.31 -13.05
CA LEU A 337 -0.33 -3.87 -12.77
C LEU A 337 0.50 -3.11 -13.81
N ALA A 338 1.68 -3.60 -14.18
CA ALA A 338 2.54 -2.97 -15.17
C ALA A 338 1.83 -2.81 -16.52
N GLU A 339 1.11 -3.83 -16.98
CA GLU A 339 0.30 -3.79 -18.18
C GLU A 339 -0.83 -2.76 -18.08
N ARG A 340 -1.51 -2.68 -16.94
CA ARG A 340 -2.59 -1.70 -16.72
C ARG A 340 -2.07 -0.27 -16.70
N LEU A 341 -0.92 -0.02 -16.07
CA LEU A 341 -0.26 1.28 -16.08
C LEU A 341 0.18 1.66 -17.50
N HIS A 342 0.75 0.70 -18.24
CA HIS A 342 1.17 0.90 -19.62
C HIS A 342 -0.01 1.25 -20.53
N ALA A 343 -1.10 0.46 -20.45
CA ALA A 343 -2.32 0.69 -21.22
C ALA A 343 -3.01 2.03 -20.87
N ALA A 344 -2.89 2.48 -19.62
CA ALA A 344 -3.36 3.79 -19.17
C ALA A 344 -2.42 4.96 -19.56
N GLY A 345 -1.34 4.70 -20.30
CA GLY A 345 -0.37 5.72 -20.71
C GLY A 345 0.54 6.23 -19.58
N ARG A 346 0.52 5.58 -18.41
CA ARG A 346 1.33 5.95 -17.23
C ARG A 346 2.76 5.40 -17.34
N THR A 347 3.48 5.85 -18.36
CA THR A 347 4.83 5.34 -18.70
C THR A 347 5.86 5.58 -17.61
N GLY A 348 5.80 6.73 -16.91
CA GLY A 348 6.66 7.04 -15.78
C GLY A 348 6.51 6.05 -14.62
N ASP A 349 5.27 5.77 -14.20
CA ASP A 349 5.00 4.82 -13.11
C ASP A 349 5.30 3.39 -13.52
N THR A 350 4.98 3.01 -14.75
CA THR A 350 5.34 1.70 -15.32
C THR A 350 6.85 1.49 -15.22
N ARG A 351 7.64 2.50 -15.62
CA ARG A 351 9.09 2.43 -15.54
C ARG A 351 9.57 2.34 -14.09
N THR A 352 9.06 3.16 -13.18
CA THR A 352 9.43 3.11 -11.76
C THR A 352 9.15 1.73 -11.16
N LEU A 353 7.98 1.15 -11.45
CA LEU A 353 7.59 -0.17 -10.98
C LEU A 353 8.53 -1.27 -11.53
N LEU A 354 8.80 -1.27 -12.83
CA LEU A 354 9.71 -2.26 -13.46
C LEU A 354 11.15 -2.10 -12.96
N ARG A 355 11.61 -0.87 -12.75
CA ARG A 355 12.93 -0.57 -12.19
C ARG A 355 13.06 -1.08 -10.76
N GLN A 356 12.03 -0.94 -9.94
CA GLN A 356 12.00 -1.56 -8.62
C GLN A 356 11.98 -3.09 -8.71
N ALA A 357 11.16 -3.65 -9.60
CA ALA A 357 11.06 -5.09 -9.80
C ALA A 357 12.38 -5.72 -10.28
N ALA A 358 13.22 -4.98 -11.02
CA ALA A 358 14.55 -5.43 -11.43
C ALA A 358 15.50 -5.74 -10.25
N ALA A 359 15.19 -5.24 -9.04
CA ALA A 359 15.89 -5.56 -7.81
C ALA A 359 15.46 -6.90 -7.16
N ARG A 360 14.55 -7.66 -7.79
CA ARG A 360 14.12 -8.98 -7.30
C ARG A 360 15.12 -10.11 -7.65
N PRO A 361 15.07 -11.27 -6.95
CA PRO A 361 15.90 -12.44 -7.25
C PRO A 361 15.63 -13.05 -8.63
N GLY A 362 16.62 -13.75 -9.20
CA GLY A 362 16.57 -14.35 -10.54
C GLY A 362 15.32 -15.18 -10.86
N PRO A 363 14.87 -16.11 -9.99
CA PRO A 363 13.64 -16.87 -10.23
C PRO A 363 12.39 -16.00 -10.32
N GLU A 364 12.29 -14.95 -9.50
CA GLU A 364 11.15 -14.03 -9.52
C GLU A 364 11.17 -13.13 -10.76
N ILE A 365 12.37 -12.71 -11.21
CA ILE A 365 12.54 -12.01 -12.48
C ILE A 365 12.12 -12.89 -13.66
N SER A 366 12.53 -14.15 -13.68
CA SER A 366 12.15 -15.09 -14.75
C SER A 366 10.63 -15.28 -14.82
N ALA A 367 9.99 -15.49 -13.66
CA ALA A 367 8.53 -15.58 -13.58
C ALA A 367 7.84 -14.27 -14.03
N LEU A 368 8.35 -13.11 -13.61
CA LEU A 368 7.80 -11.82 -13.99
C LEU A 368 7.96 -11.55 -15.50
N ALA A 369 9.15 -11.78 -16.04
CA ALA A 369 9.42 -11.62 -17.47
C ALA A 369 8.54 -12.54 -18.31
N GLY A 370 8.31 -13.78 -17.87
CA GLY A 370 7.39 -14.72 -18.51
C GLY A 370 5.93 -14.24 -18.52
N ALA A 371 5.49 -13.53 -17.48
CA ALA A 371 4.13 -13.04 -17.33
C ALA A 371 3.83 -11.72 -18.06
N LEU A 372 4.86 -10.94 -18.41
CA LEU A 372 4.72 -9.65 -19.11
C LEU A 372 4.56 -9.84 -20.62
N ASP A 373 3.87 -8.94 -21.29
CA ASP A 373 3.99 -8.82 -22.75
C ASP A 373 5.44 -8.50 -23.20
N GLU A 374 5.72 -8.69 -24.49
CA GLU A 374 7.08 -8.49 -25.02
C GLU A 374 7.65 -7.06 -24.82
N PRO A 375 6.92 -5.96 -25.06
CA PRO A 375 7.48 -4.62 -24.84
C PRO A 375 7.82 -4.35 -23.37
N LEU A 376 7.00 -4.80 -22.42
CA LEU A 376 7.26 -4.59 -21.00
C LEU A 376 8.34 -5.53 -20.46
N ALA A 377 8.41 -6.77 -20.94
CA ALA A 377 9.51 -7.67 -20.61
C ALA A 377 10.85 -7.09 -21.08
N GLY A 378 10.90 -6.55 -22.30
CA GLY A 378 12.08 -5.83 -22.79
C GLY A 378 12.44 -4.62 -21.93
N ALA A 379 11.45 -3.86 -21.46
CA ALA A 379 11.67 -2.74 -20.54
C ALA A 379 12.24 -3.19 -19.19
N LEU A 380 11.69 -4.25 -18.60
CA LEU A 380 12.20 -4.86 -17.36
C LEU A 380 13.66 -5.29 -17.50
N LEU A 381 13.98 -6.02 -18.58
CA LEU A 381 15.33 -6.55 -18.78
C LEU A 381 16.35 -5.44 -19.05
N ARG A 382 15.96 -4.33 -19.70
CA ARG A 382 16.80 -3.14 -19.80
C ARG A 382 17.08 -2.49 -18.45
N GLU A 383 16.07 -2.33 -17.59
CA GLU A 383 16.28 -1.80 -16.23
C GLU A 383 17.17 -2.75 -15.40
N LEU A 384 17.03 -4.06 -15.58
CA LEU A 384 17.88 -5.06 -14.94
C LEU A 384 19.35 -4.95 -15.37
N VAL A 385 19.64 -4.84 -16.66
CA VAL A 385 21.00 -4.60 -17.19
C VAL A 385 21.56 -3.25 -16.71
N ALA A 386 20.71 -2.24 -16.55
CA ALA A 386 21.10 -0.92 -16.06
C ALA A 386 21.44 -0.90 -14.56
N LEU A 387 20.86 -1.79 -13.74
CA LEU A 387 21.01 -1.75 -12.29
C LEU A 387 21.93 -2.83 -11.70
N ARG A 388 21.95 -4.03 -12.30
CA ARG A 388 22.58 -5.21 -11.72
C ARG A 388 24.05 -5.35 -12.07
N GLN A 389 24.79 -6.01 -11.18
CA GLN A 389 26.17 -6.39 -11.44
C GLN A 389 26.22 -7.56 -12.43
N PRO A 390 27.28 -7.67 -13.25
CA PRO A 390 27.40 -8.75 -14.25
C PRO A 390 27.20 -10.17 -13.71
N ALA A 391 27.70 -10.46 -12.50
CA ALA A 391 27.52 -11.77 -11.87
C ALA A 391 26.04 -12.07 -11.55
N GLU A 392 25.26 -11.07 -11.16
CA GLU A 392 23.82 -11.22 -10.93
C GLU A 392 23.06 -11.41 -12.25
N LEU A 393 23.50 -10.76 -13.34
CA LEU A 393 22.95 -10.98 -14.68
C LEU A 393 23.13 -12.44 -15.13
N ALA A 394 24.23 -13.08 -14.75
CA ALA A 394 24.45 -14.50 -15.05
C ALA A 394 23.46 -15.42 -14.31
N LEU A 395 23.15 -15.11 -13.04
CA LEU A 395 22.14 -15.85 -12.27
C LEU A 395 20.73 -15.69 -12.87
N VAL A 396 20.38 -14.48 -13.29
CA VAL A 396 19.11 -14.21 -13.99
C VAL A 396 19.09 -14.92 -15.34
N GLY A 397 20.17 -14.85 -16.11
CA GLY A 397 20.31 -15.54 -17.39
C GLY A 397 20.12 -17.05 -17.25
N ALA A 398 20.66 -17.66 -16.19
CA ALA A 398 20.45 -19.08 -15.91
C ALA A 398 18.97 -19.39 -15.62
N ALA A 399 18.28 -18.53 -14.87
CA ALA A 399 16.85 -18.66 -14.61
C ALA A 399 15.96 -18.46 -15.87
N LEU A 400 16.47 -17.74 -16.87
CA LEU A 400 15.80 -17.52 -18.16
C LEU A 400 16.18 -18.56 -19.23
N ALA A 401 17.16 -19.43 -18.99
CA ALA A 401 17.66 -20.38 -19.99
C ALA A 401 16.59 -21.37 -20.50
N GLY A 402 15.52 -21.60 -19.71
CA GLY A 402 14.36 -22.40 -20.12
C GLY A 402 13.40 -21.70 -21.08
N ASP A 403 13.55 -20.38 -21.28
CA ASP A 403 12.75 -19.56 -22.20
C ASP A 403 13.69 -18.82 -23.17
N PRO A 404 13.93 -19.40 -24.37
CA PRO A 404 14.84 -18.82 -25.35
C PRO A 404 14.42 -17.43 -25.84
N GLY A 405 13.11 -17.12 -25.82
CA GLY A 405 12.59 -15.81 -26.23
C GLY A 405 13.05 -14.75 -25.24
N ARG A 406 12.76 -14.94 -23.96
CA ARG A 406 13.15 -13.99 -22.89
C ARG A 406 14.65 -13.90 -22.71
N TYR A 407 15.36 -15.01 -22.86
CA TYR A 407 16.82 -15.00 -22.87
C TYR A 407 17.37 -14.18 -24.04
N GLY A 408 16.79 -14.31 -25.24
CA GLY A 408 17.11 -13.47 -26.40
C GLY A 408 16.88 -11.98 -26.15
N THR A 409 15.79 -11.64 -25.45
CA THR A 409 15.47 -10.26 -25.04
C THR A 409 16.48 -9.71 -24.02
N LEU A 410 17.00 -10.54 -23.11
CA LEU A 410 18.10 -10.17 -22.22
C LEU A 410 19.39 -9.85 -22.99
N LEU A 411 19.74 -10.69 -23.98
CA LEU A 411 20.90 -10.45 -24.85
C LEU A 411 20.74 -9.15 -25.66
N ALA A 412 19.54 -8.88 -26.17
CA ALA A 412 19.25 -7.62 -26.86
C ALA A 412 19.42 -6.42 -25.94
N ALA A 413 18.91 -6.49 -24.69
CA ALA A 413 19.07 -5.44 -23.71
C ALA A 413 20.54 -5.18 -23.33
N LEU A 414 21.39 -6.22 -23.31
CA LEU A 414 22.85 -6.08 -23.16
C LEU A 414 23.50 -5.43 -24.38
N ALA A 415 23.07 -5.81 -25.59
CA ALA A 415 23.60 -5.28 -26.84
C ALA A 415 23.31 -3.78 -27.02
N ASP A 416 22.12 -3.33 -26.61
CA ASP A 416 21.69 -1.93 -26.67
C ASP A 416 22.35 -1.03 -25.60
N GLY A 417 22.99 -1.65 -24.59
CA GLY A 417 23.61 -0.95 -23.47
C GLY A 417 25.00 -0.40 -23.74
N ASP A 418 25.61 0.19 -22.70
CA ASP A 418 26.99 0.66 -22.75
C ASP A 418 27.97 -0.48 -23.15
N PRO A 419 28.93 -0.25 -24.07
CA PRO A 419 29.84 -1.30 -24.53
C PRO A 419 30.66 -1.98 -23.41
N GLY A 420 30.99 -1.25 -22.34
CA GLY A 420 31.67 -1.80 -21.17
C GLY A 420 30.77 -2.75 -20.40
N ARG A 421 29.53 -2.34 -20.11
CA ARG A 421 28.51 -3.19 -19.48
C ARG A 421 28.18 -4.42 -20.31
N ARG A 422 28.03 -4.27 -21.63
CA ARG A 422 27.80 -5.38 -22.55
C ARG A 422 28.89 -6.45 -22.42
N ARG A 423 30.16 -6.06 -22.56
CA ARG A 423 31.31 -6.98 -22.47
C ARG A 423 31.37 -7.68 -21.11
N ALA A 424 31.13 -6.95 -20.02
CA ALA A 424 31.15 -7.51 -18.68
C ALA A 424 30.00 -8.51 -18.46
N GLY A 425 28.79 -8.18 -18.90
CA GLY A 425 27.62 -9.06 -18.84
C GLY A 425 27.82 -10.33 -19.66
N GLU A 426 28.27 -10.22 -20.91
CA GLU A 426 28.59 -11.37 -21.77
C GLU A 426 29.71 -12.24 -21.16
N ALA A 427 30.74 -11.64 -20.57
CA ALA A 427 31.79 -12.39 -19.89
C ALA A 427 31.24 -13.20 -18.70
N ALA A 428 30.35 -12.60 -17.90
CA ALA A 428 29.71 -13.29 -16.79
C ALA A 428 28.78 -14.42 -17.26
N LEU A 429 27.99 -14.20 -18.32
CA LEU A 429 27.16 -15.25 -18.93
C LEU A 429 28.01 -16.42 -19.44
N ARG A 430 29.12 -16.15 -20.14
CA ARG A 430 30.06 -17.18 -20.59
C ARG A 430 30.70 -17.94 -19.42
N ALA A 431 31.08 -17.24 -18.35
CA ALA A 431 31.63 -17.88 -17.15
C ALA A 431 30.61 -18.82 -16.47
N ALA A 432 29.31 -18.54 -16.60
CA ALA A 432 28.22 -19.42 -16.16
C ALA A 432 27.83 -20.50 -17.19
N GLY A 433 28.54 -20.59 -18.33
CA GLY A 433 28.27 -21.58 -19.38
C GLY A 433 27.06 -21.25 -20.26
N LEU A 434 26.58 -20.01 -20.26
CA LEU A 434 25.41 -19.58 -21.04
C LEU A 434 25.81 -19.01 -22.41
N PRO A 435 25.01 -19.22 -23.46
CA PRO A 435 25.32 -18.76 -24.81
C PRO A 435 25.13 -17.25 -24.95
N THR A 436 26.13 -16.52 -25.43
CA THR A 436 26.03 -15.06 -25.63
C THR A 436 25.66 -14.65 -27.06
N GLU A 437 25.55 -15.62 -27.96
CA GLU A 437 25.09 -15.39 -29.33
C GLU A 437 23.58 -15.63 -29.40
N GLN A 438 22.85 -14.72 -30.05
CA GLN A 438 21.43 -14.97 -30.31
C GLN A 438 21.28 -16.18 -31.25
N PRO A 439 20.39 -17.14 -30.94
CA PRO A 439 20.14 -18.25 -31.85
C PRO A 439 19.65 -17.69 -33.19
N ALA A 440 20.39 -17.99 -34.27
CA ALA A 440 20.02 -17.54 -35.61
C ALA A 440 18.56 -17.90 -35.90
N PRO A 441 17.76 -16.98 -36.48
CA PRO A 441 16.37 -17.28 -36.81
C PRO A 441 16.36 -18.53 -37.68
N ARG A 442 15.69 -19.59 -37.21
CA ARG A 442 15.55 -20.84 -37.96
C ARG A 442 14.94 -20.49 -39.31
N SER A 443 15.79 -20.38 -40.33
CA SER A 443 15.35 -20.16 -41.70
C SER A 443 14.28 -21.22 -41.99
N ARG A 444 13.06 -20.77 -42.30
CA ARG A 444 12.02 -21.63 -42.83
C ARG A 444 12.60 -22.17 -44.14
N ARG A 445 13.30 -23.31 -44.09
CA ARG A 445 13.61 -24.08 -45.29
C ARG A 445 12.29 -24.35 -45.95
N SER A 446 12.03 -23.63 -47.04
CA SER A 446 10.90 -23.89 -47.91
C SER A 446 10.98 -25.36 -48.30
N ARG A 447 10.02 -26.16 -47.83
CA ARG A 447 9.68 -27.39 -48.53
C ARG A 447 9.12 -26.94 -49.88
N ARG A 448 9.99 -26.95 -50.90
CA ARG A 448 9.57 -27.09 -52.29
C ARG A 448 9.30 -28.55 -52.55
#